data_AF-A0A514WE48-F1
#
_entry.id   AF-A0A514WE48-F1
#
_cell.length_a   1.000
_cell.length_b   1.000
_cell.length_c   1.000
_cell.angle_alpha   90.00
_cell.angle_beta   90.00
_cell.angle_gamma   90.00
#
_symmetry.space_group_name_H-M   'P 1'
#
loop_
_entity.id
_entity.type
_entity.pdbx_description
1 polymer ?
#
loop_
_entity_poly.entity_id
_entity_poly.type
_entity_poly.pdbx_seq_one_letter_code
_entity_poly.pdbx_strand_id
1 'polypeptide(L)'
;MPSPRTDLLPTHFDTRRFFLHESAPCMSAAQRRKFARDLERFARRTEAAGRHDADAMIFETLVIFGKAGRDIDAARWTALALDVTAQVRRGDVAGAAARLMPQGADITHESTEDGHRIAHLTIRDDEITLEAEAAAWSPAAAMVAVLFRALACHFTETPDNPADAAGHGDPDAGPCRLDAVIGEVACAAGSSGGV
;
A
#
# COMPACT_ATOMS: atom_id res chain seq x y z
N MET A 1 -13.98 35.50 23.28
CA MET A 1 -13.69 35.04 21.91
C MET A 1 -12.92 33.74 22.01
N PRO A 2 -13.48 32.59 21.63
CA PRO A 2 -12.70 31.36 21.59
C PRO A 2 -11.71 31.45 20.43
N SER A 3 -10.43 31.21 20.73
CA SER A 3 -9.37 31.11 19.73
C SER A 3 -9.74 30.07 18.67
N PRO A 4 -9.42 30.30 17.38
CA PRO A 4 -9.60 29.26 16.38
C PRO A 4 -8.73 28.07 16.79
N ARG A 5 -9.38 26.93 17.07
CA ARG A 5 -8.68 25.65 17.09
C ARG A 5 -8.08 25.48 15.71
N THR A 6 -6.78 25.70 15.60
CA THR A 6 -5.99 25.12 14.54
C THR A 6 -6.12 23.63 14.73
N ASP A 7 -7.15 23.03 14.14
CA ASP A 7 -7.20 21.60 13.95
C ASP A 7 -5.92 21.29 13.17
N LEU A 8 -4.94 20.75 13.90
CA LEU A 8 -3.73 20.19 13.34
C LEU A 8 -4.21 19.12 12.38
N LEU A 9 -4.35 19.49 11.10
CA LEU A 9 -4.55 18.54 10.01
C LEU A 9 -3.51 17.45 10.26
N PRO A 10 -3.91 16.17 10.39
CA PRO A 10 -2.95 15.11 10.65
C PRO A 10 -1.85 15.21 9.60
N THR A 11 -0.61 15.36 10.07
CA THR A 11 0.63 15.50 9.28
C THR A 11 0.97 14.26 8.45
N HIS A 12 0.06 13.30 8.42
CA HIS A 12 0.20 12.00 7.79
C HIS A 12 -0.89 11.91 6.73
N PHE A 13 -0.45 11.70 5.49
CA PHE A 13 -1.35 11.24 4.44
C PHE A 13 -1.87 9.88 4.88
N ASP A 14 -3.19 9.74 4.97
CA ASP A 14 -3.83 8.50 5.39
C ASP A 14 -3.75 7.50 4.25
N THR A 15 -2.57 6.92 4.13
CA THR A 15 -2.25 5.81 3.26
C THR A 15 -3.27 4.69 3.45
N ARG A 16 -3.79 4.42 4.67
CA ARG A 16 -4.76 3.34 4.91
C ARG A 16 -6.05 3.49 4.08
N ARG A 17 -6.60 4.70 3.92
CA ARG A 17 -7.78 4.92 3.03
C ARG A 17 -7.46 4.67 1.56
N PHE A 18 -6.22 4.97 1.15
CA PHE A 18 -5.70 4.62 -0.17
C PHE A 18 -5.57 3.09 -0.35
N PHE A 19 -5.14 2.37 0.71
CA PHE A 19 -4.84 0.94 0.69
C PHE A 19 -6.09 0.03 0.77
N LEU A 20 -7.14 0.40 1.51
CA LEU A 20 -8.21 -0.54 1.87
C LEU A 20 -9.64 -0.19 1.40
N HIS A 21 -9.96 1.07 1.09
CA HIS A 21 -11.39 1.46 1.00
C HIS A 21 -11.89 2.07 -0.32
N GLU A 22 -11.06 2.75 -1.13
CA GLU A 22 -11.59 3.52 -2.28
C GLU A 22 -11.29 2.94 -3.67
N SER A 23 -10.36 1.99 -3.78
CA SER A 23 -9.85 1.53 -5.09
C SER A 23 -10.54 0.26 -5.65
N ALA A 24 -11.11 -0.56 -4.77
CA ALA A 24 -11.71 -1.85 -5.13
C ALA A 24 -13.12 -1.82 -5.74
N PRO A 25 -14.05 -0.89 -5.40
CA PRO A 25 -15.47 -1.08 -5.76
C PRO A 25 -15.81 -0.85 -7.24
N CYS A 26 -14.96 -0.16 -8.02
CA CYS A 26 -15.25 0.23 -9.40
C CYS A 26 -14.47 -0.53 -10.48
N MET A 27 -13.59 -1.46 -10.10
CA MET A 27 -12.81 -2.27 -11.03
C MET A 27 -13.53 -3.59 -11.34
N SER A 28 -13.56 -3.98 -12.62
CA SER A 28 -13.98 -5.35 -12.99
C SER A 28 -12.99 -6.38 -12.46
N ALA A 29 -13.44 -7.62 -12.23
CA ALA A 29 -12.59 -8.75 -11.83
C ALA A 29 -11.31 -8.89 -12.68
N ALA A 30 -11.41 -8.70 -14.00
CA ALA A 30 -10.27 -8.75 -14.90
C ALA A 30 -9.28 -7.59 -14.69
N GLN A 31 -9.78 -6.39 -14.40
CA GLN A 31 -8.95 -5.23 -14.05
C GLN A 31 -8.27 -5.40 -12.70
N ARG A 32 -8.97 -5.91 -11.68
CA ARG A 32 -8.40 -6.19 -10.36
C ARG A 32 -7.28 -7.22 -10.43
N ARG A 33 -7.49 -8.34 -11.13
CA ARG A 33 -6.44 -9.36 -11.35
C ARG A 33 -5.25 -8.81 -12.13
N LYS A 34 -5.47 -7.96 -13.13
CA LYS A 34 -4.37 -7.32 -13.87
C LYS A 34 -3.58 -6.39 -12.94
N PHE A 35 -4.27 -5.56 -12.17
CA PHE A 35 -3.66 -4.64 -11.23
C PHE A 35 -2.85 -5.36 -10.15
N ALA A 36 -3.41 -6.42 -9.54
CA ALA A 36 -2.69 -7.27 -8.59
C ALA A 36 -1.40 -7.86 -9.18
N ARG A 37 -1.44 -8.35 -10.44
CA ARG A 37 -0.23 -8.83 -11.12
C ARG A 37 0.81 -7.74 -11.37
N ASP A 38 0.37 -6.52 -11.69
CA ASP A 38 1.26 -5.39 -11.91
C ASP A 38 1.93 -4.96 -10.59
N LEU A 39 1.18 -4.97 -9.48
CA LEU A 39 1.69 -4.74 -8.12
C LEU A 39 2.71 -5.79 -7.70
N GLU A 40 2.41 -7.07 -7.89
CA GLU A 40 3.33 -8.16 -7.56
C GLU A 40 4.59 -8.14 -8.43
N ARG A 41 4.46 -7.78 -9.72
CA ARG A 41 5.62 -7.59 -10.60
C ARG A 41 6.50 -6.44 -10.11
N PHE A 42 5.89 -5.37 -9.62
CA PHE A 42 6.64 -4.25 -9.02
C PHE A 42 7.38 -4.71 -7.76
N ALA A 43 6.70 -5.40 -6.82
CA ALA A 43 7.30 -5.93 -5.61
C ALA A 43 8.54 -6.80 -5.91
N ARG A 44 8.41 -7.78 -6.82
CA ARG A 44 9.55 -8.64 -7.22
C ARG A 44 10.73 -7.86 -7.82
N ARG A 45 10.45 -6.80 -8.59
CA ARG A 45 11.53 -5.95 -9.12
C ARG A 45 12.21 -5.15 -8.03
N THR A 46 11.45 -4.68 -7.03
CA THR A 46 12.00 -3.99 -5.86
C THR A 46 12.84 -4.92 -5.00
N GLU A 47 12.45 -6.19 -4.83
CA GLU A 47 13.26 -7.21 -4.13
C GLU A 47 14.61 -7.45 -4.82
N ALA A 48 14.59 -7.52 -6.15
CA ALA A 48 15.79 -7.69 -6.97
C ALA A 48 16.63 -6.40 -7.13
N ALA A 49 16.14 -5.26 -6.66
CA ALA A 49 16.81 -3.98 -6.81
C ALA A 49 18.10 -3.94 -5.99
N GLY A 50 19.17 -3.39 -6.59
CA GLY A 50 20.43 -3.21 -5.89
C GLY A 50 20.32 -2.16 -4.78
N ARG A 51 21.33 -2.07 -3.91
CA ARG A 51 21.36 -1.09 -2.81
C ARG A 51 21.24 0.36 -3.30
N HIS A 52 21.72 0.65 -4.51
CA HIS A 52 21.72 1.97 -5.11
C HIS A 52 20.43 2.32 -5.85
N ASP A 53 19.52 1.35 -6.04
CA ASP A 53 18.28 1.54 -6.79
C ASP A 53 17.09 1.89 -5.89
N ALA A 54 17.28 1.91 -4.57
CA ALA A 54 16.22 2.16 -3.60
C ALA A 54 15.55 3.53 -3.82
N ASP A 55 16.31 4.57 -4.16
CA ASP A 55 15.80 5.91 -4.45
C ASP A 55 14.80 5.88 -5.62
N ALA A 56 15.15 5.14 -6.69
CA ALA A 56 14.30 4.99 -7.86
C ALA A 56 12.99 4.27 -7.51
N MET A 57 13.06 3.24 -6.65
CA MET A 57 11.86 2.52 -6.19
C MET A 57 10.93 3.43 -5.38
N ILE A 58 11.47 4.34 -4.58
CA ILE A 58 10.68 5.32 -3.82
C ILE A 58 9.98 6.31 -4.76
N PHE A 59 10.70 6.86 -5.73
CA PHE A 59 10.08 7.77 -6.70
C PHE A 59 9.02 7.08 -7.56
N GLU A 60 9.27 5.85 -7.97
CA GLU A 60 8.28 5.10 -8.74
C GLU A 60 7.05 4.77 -7.90
N THR A 61 7.21 4.48 -6.60
CA THR A 61 6.10 4.33 -5.67
C THR A 61 5.24 5.59 -5.61
N LEU A 62 5.86 6.78 -5.52
CA LEU A 62 5.13 8.05 -5.59
C LEU A 62 4.37 8.23 -6.92
N VAL A 63 4.92 7.76 -8.04
CA VAL A 63 4.23 7.82 -9.34
C VAL A 63 3.03 6.88 -9.35
N ILE A 64 3.19 5.64 -8.90
CA ILE A 64 2.13 4.62 -8.88
C ILE A 64 0.96 5.09 -8.01
N PHE A 65 1.24 5.60 -6.82
CA PHE A 65 0.22 6.11 -5.92
C PHE A 65 -0.26 7.51 -6.28
N GLY A 66 0.46 8.22 -7.16
CA GLY A 66 0.26 9.64 -7.42
C GLY A 66 -1.15 10.02 -7.86
N LYS A 67 -1.79 9.22 -8.71
CA LYS A 67 -3.16 9.51 -9.16
C LYS A 67 -4.16 9.34 -8.02
N ALA A 68 -4.25 8.13 -7.47
CA ALA A 68 -5.23 7.83 -6.44
C ALA A 68 -4.99 8.64 -5.15
N GLY A 69 -3.73 8.97 -4.82
CA GLY A 69 -3.41 9.86 -3.71
C GLY A 69 -3.95 11.28 -3.90
N ARG A 70 -3.88 11.82 -5.13
CA ARG A 70 -4.46 13.13 -5.45
C ARG A 70 -5.97 13.13 -5.50
N ASP A 71 -6.58 12.01 -5.91
CA ASP A 71 -8.03 11.87 -5.97
C ASP A 71 -8.63 11.87 -4.54
N ILE A 72 -7.90 11.34 -3.54
CA ILE A 72 -8.28 11.37 -2.12
C ILE A 72 -8.09 12.76 -1.49
N ASP A 73 -6.85 13.27 -1.53
CA ASP A 73 -6.50 14.59 -0.99
C ASP A 73 -5.24 15.11 -1.69
N ALA A 74 -5.44 15.94 -2.72
CA ALA A 74 -4.36 16.51 -3.52
C ALA A 74 -3.35 17.33 -2.70
N ALA A 75 -3.81 18.07 -1.69
CA ALA A 75 -2.94 18.93 -0.89
C ALA A 75 -2.03 18.10 0.02
N ARG A 76 -2.59 17.12 0.73
CA ARG A 76 -1.82 16.21 1.60
C ARG A 76 -0.93 15.28 0.80
N TRP A 77 -1.40 14.77 -0.35
CA TRP A 77 -0.56 13.98 -1.24
C TRP A 77 0.65 14.78 -1.72
N THR A 78 0.45 16.03 -2.12
CA THR A 78 1.55 16.90 -2.56
C THR A 78 2.55 17.16 -1.43
N ALA A 79 2.06 17.42 -0.21
CA ALA A 79 2.92 17.60 0.96
C ALA A 79 3.75 16.34 1.27
N LEU A 80 3.12 15.15 1.24
CA LEU A 80 3.80 13.87 1.40
C LEU A 80 4.87 13.67 0.32
N ALA A 81 4.51 13.85 -0.95
CA ALA A 81 5.43 13.64 -2.06
C ALA A 81 6.65 14.58 -1.98
N LEU A 82 6.46 15.83 -1.55
CA LEU A 82 7.55 16.78 -1.33
C LEU A 82 8.44 16.38 -0.16
N ASP A 83 7.87 15.94 0.98
CA ASP A 83 8.63 15.47 2.14
C ASP A 83 9.45 14.21 1.80
N VAL A 84 8.83 13.19 1.20
CA VAL A 84 9.49 11.97 0.72
C VAL A 84 10.61 12.31 -0.26
N THR A 85 10.36 13.18 -1.24
CA THR A 85 11.39 13.63 -2.19
C THR A 85 12.55 14.33 -1.51
N ALA A 86 12.27 15.16 -0.49
CA ALA A 86 13.31 15.85 0.26
C ALA A 86 14.16 14.87 1.09
N GLN A 87 13.56 13.84 1.68
CA GLN A 87 14.26 12.79 2.43
C GLN A 87 15.17 11.97 1.53
N VAL A 88 14.69 11.53 0.36
CA VAL A 88 15.53 10.83 -0.64
C VAL A 88 16.72 11.70 -1.05
N ARG A 89 16.51 13.00 -1.33
CA ARG A 89 17.60 13.93 -1.69
C ARG A 89 18.63 14.15 -0.58
N ARG A 90 18.26 13.92 0.68
CA ARG A 90 19.17 13.98 1.84
C ARG A 90 19.84 12.65 2.15
N GLY A 91 19.53 11.59 1.40
CA GLY A 91 20.03 10.23 1.62
C GLY A 91 19.24 9.44 2.67
N ASP A 92 18.12 9.97 3.17
CA ASP A 92 17.25 9.26 4.12
C ASP A 92 16.17 8.44 3.39
N VAL A 93 16.62 7.43 2.66
CA VAL A 93 15.75 6.58 1.82
C VAL A 93 14.85 5.69 2.66
N ALA A 94 15.34 5.24 3.82
CA ALA A 94 14.57 4.43 4.76
C ALA A 94 13.46 5.26 5.43
N GLY A 95 13.76 6.50 5.85
CA GLY A 95 12.73 7.44 6.32
C GLY A 95 11.68 7.72 5.24
N ALA A 96 12.14 7.92 4.00
CA ALA A 96 11.24 8.16 2.87
C ALA A 96 10.31 6.97 2.62
N ALA A 97 10.82 5.73 2.71
CA ALA A 97 10.02 4.52 2.61
C ALA A 97 8.99 4.41 3.74
N ALA A 98 9.40 4.66 4.99
CA ALA A 98 8.52 4.61 6.16
C ALA A 98 7.35 5.60 6.05
N ARG A 99 7.57 6.78 5.45
CA ARG A 99 6.52 7.77 5.20
C ARG A 99 5.44 7.31 4.22
N LEU A 100 5.77 6.37 3.34
CA LEU A 100 4.85 5.79 2.37
C LEU A 100 4.03 4.62 2.94
N MET A 101 4.34 4.18 4.16
CA MET A 101 3.65 3.05 4.78
C MET A 101 2.24 3.42 5.26
N PRO A 102 1.30 2.46 5.29
CA PRO A 102 -0.03 2.65 5.85
C PRO A 102 0.06 3.11 7.31
N GLN A 103 -0.69 4.14 7.67
CA GLN A 103 -0.77 4.57 9.06
C GLN A 103 -1.34 3.42 9.92
N GLY A 104 -0.64 3.10 11.02
CA GLY A 104 -1.03 1.99 11.90
C GLY A 104 -0.57 0.62 11.43
N ALA A 105 0.19 0.53 10.34
CA ALA A 105 0.86 -0.71 9.98
C ALA A 105 2.02 -1.00 10.96
N ASP A 106 2.13 -2.26 11.37
CA ASP A 106 3.28 -2.77 12.10
C ASP A 106 4.30 -3.29 11.09
N ILE A 107 5.54 -2.82 11.20
CA ILE A 107 6.63 -3.20 10.30
C ILE A 107 7.83 -3.60 11.13
N THR A 108 8.27 -4.84 10.94
CA THR A 108 9.49 -5.36 11.54
C THR A 108 10.56 -5.57 10.47
N HIS A 109 11.81 -5.40 10.87
CA HIS A 109 12.97 -5.58 10.00
C HIS A 109 13.91 -6.61 10.58
N GLU A 110 14.24 -7.60 9.77
CA GLU A 110 15.25 -8.60 10.08
C GLU A 110 16.39 -8.52 9.08
N SER A 111 17.58 -8.91 9.53
CA SER A 111 18.78 -8.92 8.70
C SER A 111 19.24 -10.34 8.58
N THR A 112 19.44 -10.79 7.35
CA THR A 112 19.95 -12.15 7.10
C THR A 112 21.47 -12.17 7.12
N GLU A 113 22.05 -13.36 7.29
CA GLU A 113 23.50 -13.57 7.21
C GLU A 113 24.07 -13.17 5.83
N ASP A 114 23.26 -13.34 4.77
CA ASP A 114 23.60 -12.97 3.39
C ASP A 114 23.47 -11.45 3.12
N GLY A 115 23.13 -10.66 4.14
CA GLY A 115 23.06 -9.21 4.05
C GLY A 115 21.78 -8.67 3.40
N HIS A 116 20.77 -9.52 3.19
CA HIS A 116 19.42 -9.10 2.85
C HIS A 116 18.71 -8.51 4.07
N ARG A 117 17.69 -7.69 3.79
CA ARG A 117 16.76 -7.11 4.76
C ARG A 117 15.39 -7.70 4.48
N ILE A 118 14.83 -8.37 5.48
CA ILE A 118 13.47 -8.88 5.44
C ILE A 118 12.59 -7.82 6.10
N ALA A 119 11.46 -7.49 5.48
CA ALA A 119 10.42 -6.68 6.06
C ALA A 119 9.16 -7.53 6.19
N HIS A 120 8.58 -7.54 7.39
CA HIS A 120 7.24 -8.08 7.62
C HIS A 120 6.30 -6.92 7.85
N LEU A 121 5.17 -6.92 7.16
CA LEU A 121 4.14 -5.90 7.24
C LEU A 121 2.87 -6.56 7.77
N THR A 122 2.34 -6.01 8.85
CA THR A 122 1.02 -6.37 9.37
C THR A 122 0.14 -5.14 9.38
N ILE A 123 -0.97 -5.17 8.65
CA ILE A 123 -2.03 -4.17 8.72
C ILE A 123 -3.22 -4.82 9.42
N ARG A 124 -3.61 -4.26 10.57
CA ARG A 124 -4.83 -4.68 11.28
C ARG A 124 -5.86 -3.56 11.18
N ASP A 125 -6.97 -3.89 10.57
CA ASP A 125 -8.20 -3.11 10.55
C ASP A 125 -9.30 -3.92 11.24
N ASP A 126 -10.38 -3.26 11.67
CA ASP A 126 -11.52 -3.89 12.34
C ASP A 126 -12.16 -4.99 11.47
N GLU A 127 -11.94 -4.94 10.15
CA GLU A 127 -12.49 -5.88 9.17
C GLU A 127 -11.42 -6.70 8.41
N ILE A 128 -10.14 -6.31 8.44
CA ILE A 128 -9.10 -6.91 7.60
C ILE A 128 -7.78 -7.05 8.37
N THR A 129 -7.21 -8.27 8.39
CA THR A 129 -5.81 -8.49 8.76
C THR A 129 -5.02 -8.89 7.51
N LEU A 130 -4.02 -8.09 7.17
CA LEU A 130 -3.13 -8.33 6.03
C LEU A 130 -1.72 -8.53 6.54
N GLU A 131 -1.13 -9.68 6.20
CA GLU A 131 0.24 -10.04 6.53
C GLU A 131 1.02 -10.28 5.24
N ALA A 132 2.19 -9.65 5.12
CA ALA A 132 3.06 -9.81 3.98
C ALA A 132 4.53 -9.80 4.39
N GLU A 133 5.36 -10.49 3.62
CA GLU A 133 6.81 -10.52 3.78
C GLU A 133 7.52 -10.27 2.44
N ALA A 134 8.61 -9.50 2.49
CA ALA A 134 9.52 -9.34 1.38
C ALA A 134 10.98 -9.18 1.83
N ALA A 135 11.91 -9.72 1.03
CA ALA A 135 13.34 -9.64 1.27
C ALA A 135 14.04 -8.85 0.16
N ALA A 136 14.86 -7.87 0.52
CA ALA A 136 15.58 -7.02 -0.44
C ALA A 136 16.98 -6.63 0.05
N TRP A 137 17.81 -6.04 -0.82
CA TRP A 137 19.18 -5.63 -0.48
C TRP A 137 19.28 -4.41 0.45
N SER A 138 18.19 -3.65 0.61
CA SER A 138 18.14 -2.47 1.48
C SER A 138 16.84 -2.44 2.29
N PRO A 139 16.81 -1.78 3.47
CA PRO A 139 15.59 -1.68 4.27
C PRO A 139 14.46 -0.97 3.52
N ALA A 140 14.78 0.11 2.79
CA ALA A 140 13.81 0.86 2.01
C ALA A 140 13.19 0.00 0.89
N ALA A 141 14.01 -0.76 0.16
CA ALA A 141 13.51 -1.68 -0.85
C ALA A 141 12.64 -2.79 -0.23
N ALA A 142 13.01 -3.32 0.94
CA ALA A 142 12.21 -4.32 1.62
C ALA A 142 10.84 -3.76 2.05
N MET A 143 10.80 -2.54 2.62
CA MET A 143 9.55 -1.83 2.97
C MET A 143 8.66 -1.60 1.75
N VAL A 144 9.24 -1.15 0.63
CA VAL A 144 8.47 -0.92 -0.60
C VAL A 144 7.97 -2.25 -1.16
N ALA A 145 8.82 -3.28 -1.25
CA ALA A 145 8.41 -4.59 -1.77
C ALA A 145 7.27 -5.19 -0.95
N VAL A 146 7.39 -5.18 0.38
CA VAL A 146 6.35 -5.76 1.25
C VAL A 146 5.04 -5.00 1.15
N LEU A 147 5.09 -3.67 0.99
CA LEU A 147 3.90 -2.84 0.78
C LEU A 147 3.14 -3.23 -0.50
N PHE A 148 3.86 -3.37 -1.60
CA PHE A 148 3.26 -3.71 -2.89
C PHE A 148 2.75 -5.15 -2.93
N ARG A 149 3.42 -6.05 -2.21
CA ARG A 149 2.95 -7.42 -2.07
C ARG A 149 1.68 -7.52 -1.22
N ALA A 150 1.64 -6.83 -0.09
CA ALA A 150 0.45 -6.65 0.72
C ALA A 150 -0.74 -6.14 -0.13
N LEU A 151 -0.52 -5.10 -0.94
CA LEU A 151 -1.51 -4.62 -1.89
C LEU A 151 -1.96 -5.69 -2.88
N ALA A 152 -1.02 -6.42 -3.50
CA ALA A 152 -1.35 -7.46 -4.46
C ALA A 152 -2.25 -8.55 -3.85
N CYS A 153 -2.01 -8.92 -2.59
CA CYS A 153 -2.85 -9.86 -1.85
C CYS A 153 -4.24 -9.32 -1.60
N HIS A 154 -4.36 -8.07 -1.13
CA HIS A 154 -5.66 -7.43 -0.93
C HIS A 154 -6.52 -7.45 -2.20
N PHE A 155 -5.95 -7.13 -3.37
CA PHE A 155 -6.67 -7.13 -4.65
C PHE A 155 -6.90 -8.53 -5.25
N THR A 156 -6.25 -9.56 -4.75
CA THR A 156 -6.44 -10.95 -5.21
C THR A 156 -7.50 -11.68 -4.40
N GLU A 157 -7.53 -11.47 -3.09
CA GLU A 157 -8.37 -12.23 -2.15
C GLU A 157 -9.70 -11.55 -1.81
N THR A 158 -9.94 -10.30 -2.24
CA THR A 158 -11.27 -9.67 -2.10
C THR A 158 -12.25 -10.31 -3.08
N PRO A 159 -13.20 -11.18 -2.65
CA PRO A 159 -14.09 -11.89 -3.56
C PRO A 159 -15.04 -10.91 -4.27
N ASP A 160 -15.39 -11.18 -5.53
CA ASP A 160 -16.41 -10.41 -6.28
C ASP A 160 -17.81 -10.53 -5.66
N ASN A 161 -18.05 -11.55 -4.82
CA ASN A 161 -19.37 -11.88 -4.26
C ASN A 161 -19.18 -12.61 -2.91
N PRO A 162 -19.87 -12.26 -1.81
CA PRO A 162 -19.79 -13.00 -0.54
C PRO A 162 -20.16 -14.49 -0.66
N ALA A 163 -20.84 -14.90 -1.74
CA ALA A 163 -21.16 -16.29 -2.03
C ALA A 163 -19.97 -17.13 -2.53
N ASP A 164 -18.90 -16.51 -3.05
CA ASP A 164 -17.72 -17.20 -3.59
C ASP A 164 -16.60 -17.39 -2.55
N ALA A 165 -16.76 -16.82 -1.36
CA ALA A 165 -15.77 -16.89 -0.26
C ALA A 165 -15.55 -18.30 0.31
N ALA A 166 -16.37 -19.29 -0.08
CA ALA A 166 -16.31 -20.65 0.46
C ALA A 166 -15.40 -21.63 -0.32
N GLY A 167 -14.71 -21.19 -1.38
CA GLY A 167 -14.30 -22.13 -2.44
C GLY A 167 -12.85 -22.18 -2.93
N HIS A 168 -11.94 -21.29 -2.54
CA HIS A 168 -10.58 -21.30 -3.13
C HIS A 168 -9.48 -20.99 -2.10
N GLY A 169 -9.08 -22.01 -1.36
CA GLY A 169 -7.72 -22.08 -0.83
C GLY A 169 -6.81 -22.63 -1.91
N ASP A 170 -6.11 -21.76 -2.62
CA ASP A 170 -5.00 -22.17 -3.48
C ASP A 170 -3.80 -22.49 -2.55
N PRO A 171 -3.32 -23.75 -2.49
CA PRO A 171 -2.21 -24.13 -1.62
C PRO A 171 -0.85 -23.57 -2.08
N ASP A 172 -0.79 -22.85 -3.19
CA ASP A 172 0.40 -22.12 -3.69
C ASP A 172 0.36 -20.61 -3.37
N ALA A 173 -0.44 -20.22 -2.36
CA ALA A 173 -0.41 -18.87 -1.82
C ALA A 173 1.01 -18.54 -1.34
N GLY A 174 1.62 -17.51 -1.96
CA GLY A 174 2.94 -17.01 -1.62
C GLY A 174 3.06 -16.51 -0.16
N PRO A 175 4.12 -15.78 0.19
CA PRO A 175 4.45 -15.42 1.59
C PRO A 175 3.51 -14.37 2.22
N CYS A 176 2.23 -14.36 1.86
CA CYS A 176 1.26 -13.35 2.27
C CYS A 176 -0.11 -13.97 2.53
N ARG A 177 -0.83 -13.37 3.48
CA ARG A 177 -2.11 -13.88 3.98
C ARG A 177 -3.05 -12.71 4.24
N LEU A 178 -4.30 -12.82 3.77
CA LEU A 178 -5.39 -11.91 4.11
C LEU A 178 -6.47 -12.66 4.90
N ASP A 179 -6.69 -12.27 6.16
CA ASP A 179 -7.86 -12.71 6.93
C ASP A 179 -8.88 -11.55 6.92
N ALA A 180 -9.95 -11.65 6.12
CA ALA A 180 -11.00 -10.63 6.02
C ALA A 180 -12.32 -11.08 6.67
N VAL A 181 -12.93 -10.22 7.49
CA VAL A 181 -14.32 -10.32 7.94
C VAL A 181 -15.17 -9.53 6.96
N ILE A 182 -15.99 -10.22 6.16
CA ILE A 182 -16.72 -9.61 5.03
C ILE A 182 -17.78 -8.62 5.55
N GLY A 183 -17.47 -7.32 5.50
CA GLY A 183 -18.40 -6.20 5.63
C GLY A 183 -18.86 -5.70 4.26
N GLU A 184 -20.16 -5.48 4.10
CA GLU A 184 -20.80 -5.07 2.84
C GLU A 184 -20.50 -3.59 2.52
N VAL A 185 -19.67 -3.31 1.50
CA VAL A 185 -19.40 -1.93 1.04
C VAL A 185 -20.10 -1.69 -0.30
N ALA A 186 -21.22 -0.96 -0.27
CA ALA A 186 -21.98 -0.59 -1.46
C ALA A 186 -21.29 0.54 -2.25
N CYS A 187 -21.12 0.34 -3.56
CA CYS A 187 -20.71 1.40 -4.47
C CYS A 187 -21.80 2.48 -4.54
N ALA A 188 -21.54 3.65 -3.95
CA ALA A 188 -22.37 4.83 -4.22
C ALA A 188 -22.15 5.24 -5.68
N ALA A 189 -23.06 4.83 -6.56
CA ALA A 189 -23.14 5.34 -7.91
C ALA A 189 -23.43 6.84 -7.84
N GLY A 190 -22.38 7.66 -8.01
CA GLY A 190 -22.51 9.09 -8.27
C GLY A 190 -23.21 9.30 -9.61
N SER A 191 -24.54 9.30 -9.60
CA SER A 191 -25.33 9.75 -10.74
C SER A 191 -25.14 11.25 -10.89
N SER A 192 -24.18 11.62 -11.73
CA SER A 192 -24.00 12.98 -12.23
C SER A 192 -24.80 13.10 -13.54
N GLY A 193 -25.89 13.87 -13.49
CA GLY A 193 -26.71 14.30 -14.63
C GLY A 193 -28.08 14.75 -14.10
N GLY A 194 -28.48 16.04 -14.08
CA GLY A 194 -28.40 17.02 -15.17
C GLY A 194 -29.42 16.59 -16.22
N VAL A 195 -30.62 17.14 -16.34
CA VAL A 195 -31.07 18.55 -16.37
C VAL A 195 -32.47 18.66 -15.78
#